data_AF-A0A0E0EYT1-F1
#
_entry.id   AF-A0A0E0EYT1-F1
#
_cell.length_a   1.000
_cell.length_b   1.000
_cell.length_c   1.000
_cell.angle_alpha   90.00
_cell.angle_beta   90.00
_cell.angle_gamma   90.00
#
_symmetry.space_group_name_H-M   'P 1'
#
loop_
_entity.id
_entity.type
_entity.pdbx_description
1 polymer ?
#
loop_
_entity_poly.entity_id
_entity_poly.type
_entity_poly.pdbx_seq_one_letter_code
_entity_poly.pdbx_strand_id
1 'polypeptide(L)' 'MEAAAAAVAPPPPVDPLREAKSRVQEEIKREFAAIMATGAVQAGEAAALATRRVMERHGLRRAAAAAAAAGGMQRG' A
#
# COMPACT_ATOMS: atom_id res chain seq x y z
N MET A 1 -9.32 38.09 14.00
CA MET A 1 -9.89 37.51 15.23
C MET A 1 -10.87 36.44 14.76
N GLU A 2 -10.40 35.24 14.38
CA GLU A 2 -9.86 34.14 15.21
C GLU A 2 -10.93 33.60 16.18
N ALA A 3 -11.49 32.44 15.82
CA ALA A 3 -12.20 31.46 16.65
C ALA A 3 -12.65 30.32 15.69
N ALA A 4 -11.79 29.37 15.33
CA ALA A 4 -11.46 28.21 16.16
C ALA A 4 -12.72 27.47 16.65
N ALA A 5 -13.26 26.61 15.77
CA ALA A 5 -14.08 25.47 16.18
C ALA A 5 -13.74 24.30 15.26
N ALA A 6 -12.49 23.84 15.35
CA ALA A 6 -12.15 22.48 14.94
C ALA A 6 -12.91 21.54 15.88
N ALA A 7 -14.12 21.15 15.47
CA ALA A 7 -14.83 20.04 16.06
C ALA A 7 -13.89 18.84 16.00
N VAL A 8 -13.38 18.44 17.16
CA VAL A 8 -12.58 17.23 17.30
C VAL A 8 -13.52 16.07 17.04
N ALA A 9 -13.61 15.67 15.76
CA ALA A 9 -14.20 14.41 15.41
C ALA A 9 -13.40 13.32 16.13
N PRO A 10 -14.05 12.32 16.74
CA PRO A 10 -13.34 11.17 17.29
C PRO A 10 -12.41 10.62 16.20
N PRO A 11 -11.17 10.21 16.54
CA PRO A 11 -10.26 9.64 15.55
C PRO A 11 -11.02 8.52 14.84
N PRO A 12 -11.13 8.55 13.49
CA PRO A 12 -11.86 7.53 12.79
C PRO A 12 -11.29 6.18 13.22
N PRO A 13 -12.13 5.17 13.52
CA PRO A 13 -11.66 3.84 13.85
C PRO A 13 -10.63 3.47 12.79
N VAL A 14 -9.41 3.11 13.23
CA VAL A 14 -8.25 2.83 12.37
C VAL A 14 -8.71 2.03 11.16
N ASP A 15 -8.88 2.73 10.04
CA ASP A 15 -9.49 2.13 8.86
C ASP A 15 -8.45 1.16 8.31
N PRO A 16 -8.69 -0.16 8.40
CA PRO A 16 -7.70 -1.14 7.97
C PRO A 16 -7.32 -0.95 6.50
N LEU A 17 -8.24 -0.40 5.69
CA LEU A 17 -7.98 -0.05 4.31
C LEU A 17 -7.05 1.17 4.19
N ARG A 18 -7.20 2.17 5.06
CA ARG A 18 -6.29 3.32 5.13
C ARG A 18 -4.89 2.86 5.49
N GLU A 19 -4.74 2.00 6.51
CA GLU A 19 -3.43 1.47 6.90
C GLU A 19 -2.79 0.64 5.78
N ALA A 20 -3.57 -0.23 5.14
CA ALA A 20 -3.10 -1.01 4.00
C ALA A 20 -2.66 -0.11 2.85
N LYS A 21 -3.42 0.95 2.52
CA LYS A 21 -3.05 1.93 1.50
C LYS A 21 -1.78 2.69 1.88
N SER A 22 -1.63 3.11 3.13
CA SER A 22 -0.42 3.78 3.60
C SER A 22 0.81 2.89 3.48
N ARG A 23 0.73 1.61 3.88
CA ARG A 23 1.85 0.67 3.73
C ARG A 23 2.23 0.46 2.26
N VAL A 24 1.24 0.28 1.40
CA VAL A 24 1.46 0.14 -0.04
C VAL A 24 2.10 1.40 -0.64
N GLN A 25 1.66 2.60 -0.23
CA GLN A 25 2.27 3.85 -0.70
C GLN A 25 3.73 3.99 -0.26
N GLU A 26 4.07 3.65 0.99
CA GLU A 26 5.45 3.67 1.47
C GLU A 26 6.34 2.66 0.72
N GLU A 27 5.83 1.46 0.44
CA GLU A 27 6.52 0.48 -0.40
C GLU A 27 6.77 1.03 -1.82
N ILE A 28 5.78 1.69 -2.44
CA ILE A 28 5.93 2.29 -3.77
C ILE A 28 6.97 3.40 -3.76
N LYS A 29 6.94 4.31 -2.76
CA LYS A 29 7.94 5.39 -2.66
C LYS A 29 9.36 4.85 -2.51
N ARG A 30 9.54 3.80 -1.71
CA ARG A 30 10.85 3.18 -1.50
C ARG A 30 11.37 2.50 -2.78
N GLU A 31 10.50 1.77 -3.48
CA GLU A 31 10.84 1.15 -4.76
C GLU A 31 11.12 2.20 -5.85
N PHE A 32 10.33 3.27 -5.88
CA PHE A 32 10.55 4.40 -6.77
C PHE A 32 11.91 5.04 -6.54
N ALA A 33 12.25 5.33 -5.28
CA ALA A 33 13.56 5.90 -4.93
C ALA A 33 14.71 4.95 -5.30
N ALA A 34 14.54 3.65 -5.10
CA ALA A 34 15.54 2.65 -5.51
C ALA A 34 15.74 2.62 -7.03
N ILE A 35 14.66 2.68 -7.81
CA ILE A 35 14.72 2.74 -9.27
C ILE A 35 15.36 4.07 -9.72
N MET A 36 14.97 5.20 -9.14
CA MET A 36 15.55 6.51 -9.44
C MET A 36 17.04 6.58 -9.10
N ALA A 37 17.47 5.92 -8.02
CA ALA A 37 18.88 5.84 -7.65
C ALA A 37 19.73 5.09 -8.68
N THR A 38 19.14 4.17 -9.46
CA THR A 38 19.84 3.54 -10.59
C THR A 38 20.06 4.48 -11.78
N GLY A 39 19.33 5.60 -11.85
CA GLY A 39 19.44 6.60 -12.93
C GLY A 39 19.03 6.10 -14.33
N ALA A 40 18.47 4.90 -14.44
CA ALA A 40 18.26 4.23 -15.73
C ALA A 40 16.93 4.56 -16.43
N VAL A 41 15.95 5.13 -15.72
CA VAL A 41 14.58 5.35 -16.24
C VAL A 41 14.01 6.71 -15.83
N GLN A 42 13.19 7.29 -16.70
CA GLN A 42 12.53 8.57 -16.47
C GLN A 42 11.54 8.48 -15.29
N ALA A 43 11.35 9.57 -14.54
CA ALA A 43 10.50 9.59 -13.34
C ALA A 43 9.06 9.05 -13.57
N GLY A 44 8.42 9.35 -14.70
CA GLY A 44 7.08 8.81 -15.00
C GLY A 44 7.08 7.29 -15.17
N GLU A 45 8.11 6.76 -15.81
CA GLU A 45 8.27 5.32 -16.06
C GLU A 45 8.68 4.59 -14.77
N ALA A 46 9.56 5.19 -13.97
CA ALA A 46 9.94 4.68 -12.65
C ALA A 46 8.71 4.55 -11.72
N ALA A 47 7.79 5.52 -11.74
CA ALA A 47 6.57 5.49 -10.94
C ALA A 47 5.62 4.36 -11.35
N ALA A 48 5.44 4.16 -12.66
CA ALA A 48 4.64 3.06 -13.20
C ALA A 48 5.25 1.70 -12.85
N LEU A 49 6.57 1.54 -13.02
CA LEU A 49 7.31 0.33 -12.68
C LEU A 49 7.27 0.01 -11.18
N ALA A 50 7.50 0.99 -10.32
CA ALA A 50 7.44 0.83 -8.87
C ALA A 50 6.04 0.37 -8.43
N THR A 51 4.99 1.03 -8.95
CA THR A 51 3.60 0.68 -8.65
C THR A 51 3.29 -0.74 -9.10
N ARG A 52 3.65 -1.11 -10.34
CA ARG A 52 3.44 -2.45 -10.88
C ARG A 52 4.12 -3.51 -10.02
N ARG A 53 5.40 -3.33 -9.67
CA ARG A 53 6.16 -4.29 -8.85
C ARG A 53 5.55 -4.49 -7.47
N VAL A 54 5.14 -3.40 -6.81
CA VAL A 54 4.49 -3.49 -5.48
C VAL A 54 3.14 -4.17 -5.59
N MET A 55 2.32 -3.81 -6.58
CA MET A 55 1.00 -4.40 -6.79
C MET A 55 1.08 -5.89 -7.16
N GLU A 56 2.02 -6.31 -8.00
CA GLU A 56 2.28 -7.72 -8.30
C GLU A 56 2.68 -8.48 -7.04
N ARG A 57 3.58 -7.92 -6.21
CA ARG A 57 4.00 -8.51 -4.93
C ARG A 57 2.85 -8.67 -3.93
N HIS A 58 1.92 -7.71 -3.92
CA HIS A 58 0.71 -7.78 -3.11
C HIS A 58 -0.35 -8.69 -3.72
N GLY A 59 -0.48 -8.78 -5.04
CA GLY A 59 -1.35 -9.72 -5.73
C GLY A 59 -0.97 -11.17 -5.45
N LEU A 60 0.32 -11.49 -5.51
CA LEU A 60 0.86 -12.81 -5.17
C LEU A 60 0.71 -13.12 -3.67
N ARG A 61 1.01 -12.15 -2.78
CA ARG A 61 0.82 -12.32 -1.33
C ARG A 61 -0.65 -12.46 -0.93
N ARG A 62 -1.56 -11.71 -1.57
CA ARG A 62 -3.01 -11.84 -1.34
C ARG A 62 -3.55 -13.16 -1.88
N ALA A 63 -3.10 -13.61 -3.05
CA ALA A 63 -3.47 -14.92 -3.59
C ALA A 63 -2.98 -16.06 -2.69
N ALA A 64 -1.74 -15.99 -2.19
CA ALA A 64 -1.20 -16.95 -1.23
C ALA A 64 -1.94 -16.92 0.12
N ALA A 65 -2.28 -15.74 0.63
CA ALA A 65 -3.08 -15.59 1.85
C ALA A 65 -4.52 -16.11 1.67
N ALA A 66 -5.14 -15.88 0.50
CA ALA A 66 -6.45 -16.43 0.15
C ALA A 66 -6.42 -17.95 0.00
N ALA A 67 -5.36 -18.51 -0.61
CA ALA A 67 -5.17 -19.96 -0.71
C ALA A 67 -4.95 -20.61 0.68
N ALA A 68 -4.21 -19.96 1.58
CA ALA A 68 -4.02 -20.42 2.96
C ALA A 68 -5.34 -20.37 3.77
N ALA A 69 -6.15 -19.32 3.59
CA ALA A 69 -7.47 -19.23 4.21
C ALA A 69 -8.46 -20.27 3.65
N ALA A 70 -8.42 -20.54 2.34
CA ALA A 70 -9.25 -21.57 1.70
C ALA A 70 -8.84 -23.00 2.08
N GLY A 71 -7.55 -23.24 2.28
CA GLY A 71 -7.03 -24.53 2.78
C GLY A 71 -7.39 -24.83 4.24
N GLY A 72 -7.69 -23.79 5.04
CA GLY A 72 -8.15 -23.94 6.42
C GLY A 72 -9.61 -24.39 6.57
N MET A 73 -10.44 -24.21 5.54
CA MET A 73 -11.87 -24.57 5.56
C MET A 73 -12.13 -26.04 5.17
N GLN A 74 -11.13 -26.76 4.64
CA GLN A 74 -11.32 -28.08 4.02
C GLN A 74 -10.98 -29.28 4.93
N ARG A 75 -10.77 -29.06 6.23
CA ARG A 75 -10.65 -30.13 7.23
C ARG A 75 -11.75 -29.99 8.28
N GLY A 76 -12.94 -30.49 7.96
CA GLY A 76 -14.07 -30.70 8.85
C GLY A 76 -14.74 -32.01 8.50
#